data_AF-A0A932EP99-F1
#
_entry.id   AF-A0A932EP99-F1
#
_cell.length_a   1.000
_cell.length_b   1.000
_cell.length_c   1.000
_cell.angle_alpha   90.00
_cell.angle_beta   90.00
_cell.angle_gamma   90.00
#
_symmetry.space_group_name_H-M   'P 1'
#
loop_
_entity.id
_entity.type
_entity.pdbx_description
1 polymer ?
#
loop_
_entity_poly.entity_id
_entity_poly.type
_entity_poly.pdbx_seq_one_letter_code
_entity_poly.pdbx_strand_id
1 'polypeptide(L)'
;MRASRGGDRGALRLGAARRHPKLAGEFAESAFLSAAMERGLSVSRPFGESAAYDAVVDNRALRREGAQSCLWRIQVRSVSGAAPYRVTTFHGSCKRPITRHDADFLAVFIVPLRTWYIIPVRRFAPAMGLWLFPHVIASRGRYERYRESWRLLF
;
A
#
# COMPACT_ATOMS: atom_id res chain seq x y z
N MET A 1 27.19 -31.42 -34.27
CA MET A 1 26.98 -30.40 -35.32
C MET A 1 25.52 -29.95 -35.25
N ARG A 2 25.27 -28.66 -34.93
CA ARG A 2 24.12 -27.76 -35.25
C ARG A 2 22.69 -28.36 -35.35
N ALA A 3 21.59 -27.73 -34.95
CA ALA A 3 21.28 -26.48 -34.26
C ALA A 3 19.74 -26.43 -34.02
N SER A 4 19.36 -25.66 -33.02
CA SER A 4 18.06 -25.01 -32.73
C SER A 4 17.08 -24.73 -33.89
N ARG A 5 15.78 -24.72 -33.56
CA ARG A 5 14.76 -23.65 -33.75
C ARG A 5 13.40 -24.19 -33.24
N GLY A 6 12.62 -23.58 -32.35
CA GLY A 6 12.56 -22.21 -31.87
C GLY A 6 11.27 -21.54 -32.35
N GLY A 7 10.40 -21.15 -31.40
CA GLY A 7 9.28 -20.20 -31.58
C GLY A 7 7.94 -20.84 -31.95
N ASP A 8 6.79 -20.38 -31.48
CA ASP A 8 6.49 -19.21 -30.66
C ASP A 8 5.04 -19.40 -30.16
N ARG A 9 4.86 -19.80 -28.89
CA ARG A 9 3.51 -19.77 -28.28
C ARG A 9 3.26 -18.33 -27.94
N GLY A 10 2.47 -17.68 -28.79
CA GLY A 10 2.05 -16.29 -28.67
C GLY A 10 1.67 -15.93 -27.24
N ALA A 11 2.63 -15.35 -26.54
CA ALA A 11 2.37 -14.63 -25.31
C ALA A 11 1.48 -13.46 -25.71
N LEU A 12 0.22 -13.52 -25.32
CA LEU A 12 -0.68 -12.38 -25.31
C LEU A 12 0.02 -11.28 -24.52
N ARG A 13 0.71 -10.40 -25.25
CA ARG A 13 1.12 -9.10 -24.77
C ARG A 13 -0.18 -8.37 -24.48
N LEU A 14 -0.64 -8.46 -23.24
CA LEU A 14 -1.57 -7.51 -22.67
C LEU A 14 -0.87 -6.16 -22.80
N GLY A 15 -1.17 -5.48 -23.91
CA GLY A 15 -0.79 -4.10 -24.13
C GLY A 15 -1.17 -3.35 -22.88
N ALA A 16 -0.21 -2.66 -22.28
CA ALA A 16 -0.41 -1.86 -21.09
C ALA A 16 -1.37 -0.72 -21.45
N ALA A 17 -2.67 -1.01 -21.46
CA ALA A 17 -3.72 -0.02 -21.44
C ALA A 17 -3.39 0.88 -20.25
N ARG A 18 -3.12 2.14 -20.57
CA ARG A 18 -2.73 3.19 -19.61
C ARG A 18 -3.88 3.32 -18.62
N ARG A 19 -3.87 2.53 -17.54
CA ARG A 19 -4.96 2.47 -16.56
C ARG A 19 -5.15 3.89 -16.02
N HIS A 20 -6.39 4.37 -16.05
CA HIS A 20 -6.74 5.68 -15.51
C HIS A 20 -6.25 5.75 -14.05
N PRO A 21 -5.53 6.80 -13.63
CA PRO A 21 -4.93 6.89 -12.29
C PRO A 21 -5.94 6.65 -11.16
N LYS A 22 -7.19 7.09 -11.34
CA LYS A 22 -8.28 6.86 -10.38
C LYS A 22 -8.59 5.36 -10.20
N LEU A 23 -8.66 4.61 -11.30
CA LEU A 23 -8.88 3.15 -11.27
C LEU A 23 -7.72 2.41 -10.59
N ALA A 24 -6.49 2.91 -10.72
CA ALA A 24 -5.34 2.33 -10.05
C ALA A 24 -5.35 2.59 -8.53
N GLY A 25 -5.94 3.71 -8.09
CA GLY A 25 -6.21 4.01 -6.68
C GLY A 25 -7.28 3.09 -6.11
N GLU A 26 -8.46 3.04 -6.74
CA GLU A 26 -9.58 2.19 -6.32
C GLU A 26 -9.21 0.70 -6.28
N PHE A 27 -8.41 0.24 -7.25
CA PHE A 27 -7.86 -1.11 -7.24
C PHE A 27 -6.97 -1.35 -6.02
N ALA A 28 -6.10 -0.39 -5.68
CA ALA A 28 -5.21 -0.53 -4.54
C ALA A 28 -5.97 -0.53 -3.22
N GLU A 29 -6.99 0.30 -3.07
CA GLU A 29 -7.89 0.29 -1.91
C GLU A 29 -8.57 -1.07 -1.77
N SER A 30 -9.16 -1.59 -2.86
CA SER A 30 -9.81 -2.92 -2.86
C SER A 30 -8.82 -4.05 -2.55
N ALA A 31 -7.60 -3.97 -3.09
CA ALA A 31 -6.53 -4.92 -2.83
C ALA A 31 -6.06 -4.86 -1.37
N PHE A 32 -6.04 -3.68 -0.75
CA PHE A 32 -5.72 -3.54 0.68
C PHE A 32 -6.77 -4.23 1.54
N LEU A 33 -8.06 -3.97 1.29
CA LEU A 33 -9.16 -4.60 2.03
C LEU A 33 -9.08 -6.13 1.93
N SER A 34 -8.88 -6.65 0.71
CA SER A 34 -8.72 -8.09 0.46
C SER A 34 -7.53 -8.67 1.23
N ALA A 35 -6.36 -8.03 1.14
CA ALA A 35 -5.14 -8.48 1.82
C ALA A 35 -5.26 -8.45 3.35
N ALA A 36 -5.96 -7.46 3.91
CA ALA A 36 -6.23 -7.38 5.34
C ALA A 36 -7.19 -8.50 5.80
N MET A 37 -8.27 -8.74 5.04
CA MET A 37 -9.23 -9.82 5.33
C MET A 37 -8.59 -11.21 5.26
N GLU A 38 -7.73 -11.47 4.27
CA GLU A 38 -6.95 -12.71 4.15
C GLU A 38 -6.08 -12.98 5.40
N ARG A 39 -5.75 -11.93 6.15
CA ARG A 39 -4.94 -11.99 7.39
C ARG A 39 -5.79 -12.06 8.66
N GLY A 40 -7.12 -12.19 8.53
CA GLY A 40 -8.05 -12.26 9.64
C GLY A 40 -8.37 -10.92 10.31
N LEU A 41 -8.07 -9.80 9.64
CA LEU A 41 -8.44 -8.46 10.12
C LEU A 41 -9.82 -8.09 9.61
N SER A 42 -10.63 -7.48 10.48
CA SER A 42 -11.89 -6.87 10.11
C SER A 42 -11.62 -5.50 9.50
N VAL A 43 -12.25 -5.20 8.36
CA VAL A 43 -12.08 -3.93 7.66
C VAL A 43 -13.41 -3.25 7.40
N SER A 44 -13.41 -1.92 7.48
CA SER A 44 -14.55 -1.09 7.10
C SER A 44 -14.08 0.12 6.29
N ARG A 45 -14.97 0.66 5.46
CA ARG A 45 -14.74 1.89 4.69
C ARG A 45 -15.59 3.04 5.24
N PRO A 46 -15.10 4.28 5.22
CA PRO A 46 -15.94 5.43 5.50
C PRO A 46 -17.03 5.56 4.42
N PHE A 47 -18.16 6.16 4.81
CA PHE A 47 -19.22 6.54 3.88
C PHE A 47 -18.83 7.85 3.15
N GLY A 48 -18.94 7.86 1.83
CA GLY A 48 -18.54 8.99 0.98
C GLY A 48 -17.02 9.05 0.67
N GLU A 49 -16.57 10.20 0.18
CA GLU A 49 -15.17 10.46 -0.24
C GLU A 49 -14.48 11.57 0.61
N SER A 50 -15.16 12.12 1.62
CA SER A 50 -14.66 13.27 2.39
C SER A 50 -13.67 12.89 3.50
N ALA A 51 -13.56 11.62 3.84
CA ALA A 51 -12.64 11.15 4.88
C ALA A 51 -11.18 11.27 4.42
N ALA A 52 -10.29 11.58 5.37
CA ALA A 52 -8.85 11.68 5.10
C ALA A 52 -8.12 10.31 5.08
N TYR A 53 -8.87 9.22 5.16
CA TYR A 53 -8.40 7.83 5.15
C TYR A 53 -9.37 6.99 4.31
N ASP A 54 -8.90 5.84 3.81
CA ASP A 54 -9.67 5.02 2.87
C ASP A 54 -10.26 3.77 3.56
N ALA A 55 -9.68 3.33 4.67
CA ALA A 55 -10.14 2.17 5.43
C ALA A 55 -9.92 2.33 6.94
N VAL A 56 -10.72 1.60 7.73
CA VAL A 56 -10.48 1.34 9.14
C VAL A 56 -10.23 -0.15 9.31
N VAL A 57 -9.20 -0.49 10.07
CA VAL A 57 -8.86 -1.87 10.43
C VAL A 57 -9.16 -2.06 11.92
N ASP A 58 -9.97 -3.07 12.23
CA ASP A 58 -10.24 -3.51 13.59
C ASP A 58 -9.41 -4.77 13.90
N ASN A 59 -8.53 -4.65 14.90
CA ASN A 59 -7.65 -5.74 15.35
C ASN A 59 -8.30 -6.66 16.40
N ARG A 60 -9.58 -6.48 16.72
CA ARG A 60 -10.30 -7.22 17.77
C ARG A 60 -10.28 -8.74 17.59
N ALA A 61 -10.27 -9.22 16.33
CA ALA A 61 -10.33 -10.65 16.02
C ALA A 61 -9.16 -11.50 16.58
N LEU A 62 -8.08 -10.86 17.02
CA LEU A 62 -6.82 -11.55 17.35
C LEU A 62 -6.38 -11.35 18.80
N ARG A 63 -7.22 -10.72 19.63
CA ARG A 63 -6.88 -10.46 21.03
C ARG A 63 -7.40 -11.56 21.95
N ARG A 64 -6.52 -11.97 22.87
CA ARG A 64 -6.91 -12.72 24.07
C ARG A 64 -7.85 -11.84 24.92
N GLU A 65 -8.73 -12.47 25.68
CA GLU A 65 -9.63 -11.78 26.60
C GLU A 65 -8.88 -10.75 27.47
N GLY A 66 -9.41 -9.53 27.54
CA GLY A 66 -8.88 -8.44 28.38
C GLY A 66 -7.93 -7.43 27.71
N ALA A 67 -7.53 -7.61 26.45
CA ALA A 67 -6.69 -6.62 25.75
C ALA A 67 -7.53 -5.58 24.99
N GLN A 68 -7.15 -4.30 25.07
CA GLN A 68 -7.87 -3.17 24.45
C GLN A 68 -7.88 -3.28 22.91
N SER A 69 -9.03 -3.34 22.25
CA SER A 69 -9.09 -3.26 20.79
C SER A 69 -8.63 -1.88 20.30
N CYS A 70 -7.99 -1.82 19.13
CA CYS A 70 -7.62 -0.58 18.47
C CYS A 70 -8.21 -0.55 17.07
N LEU A 71 -8.88 0.55 16.75
CA LEU A 71 -9.28 0.87 15.38
C LEU A 71 -8.16 1.69 14.74
N TRP A 72 -7.64 1.22 13.61
CA TRP A 72 -6.59 1.91 12.87
C TRP A 72 -7.15 2.54 11.60
N ARG A 73 -6.99 3.86 11.46
CA ARG A 73 -7.31 4.58 10.22
C ARG A 73 -6.16 4.44 9.23
N ILE A 74 -6.47 3.95 8.04
CA ILE A 74 -5.48 3.63 7.01
C ILE A 74 -5.72 4.52 5.80
N GLN A 75 -4.71 5.30 5.42
CA GLN A 75 -4.65 5.88 4.08
C GLN A 75 -3.92 4.90 3.15
N VAL A 76 -4.53 4.60 2.01
CA VAL A 76 -3.96 3.77 0.95
C VAL A 76 -3.35 4.65 -0.14
N ARG A 77 -2.20 4.21 -0.65
CA ARG A 77 -1.53 4.78 -1.83
C ARG A 77 -1.02 3.63 -2.69
N SER A 78 -0.91 3.86 -3.99
CA SER A 78 -0.23 2.94 -4.91
C SER A 78 0.83 3.66 -5.71
N VAL A 79 1.89 2.93 -6.05
CA VAL A 79 2.94 3.39 -6.95
C VAL A 79 3.06 2.41 -8.10
N SER A 80 2.78 2.91 -9.30
CA SER A 80 3.08 2.25 -10.56
C SER A 80 4.22 3.01 -11.22
N GLY A 81 5.30 2.32 -11.57
CA GLY A 81 6.51 2.97 -12.08
C GLY A 81 7.75 2.11 -11.93
N ALA A 82 8.90 2.69 -12.24
CA ALA A 82 10.20 2.06 -12.08
C ALA A 82 10.86 2.47 -10.76
N ALA A 83 11.87 1.70 -10.35
CA ALA A 83 12.71 2.02 -9.21
C ALA A 83 13.57 3.29 -9.45
N PRO A 84 13.90 4.06 -8.39
CA PRO A 84 13.38 3.96 -7.02
C PRO A 84 11.93 4.47 -6.90
N TYR A 85 11.14 3.85 -6.02
CA TYR A 85 9.70 4.11 -5.95
C TYR A 85 9.41 5.31 -5.04
N ARG A 86 8.90 6.40 -5.61
CA ARG A 86 8.49 7.60 -4.86
C ARG A 86 7.00 7.57 -4.56
N VAL A 87 6.64 7.79 -3.31
CA VAL A 87 5.26 7.95 -2.84
C VAL A 87 5.04 9.40 -2.44
N THR A 88 3.91 9.99 -2.83
CA THR A 88 3.48 11.31 -2.32
C THR A 88 2.67 11.14 -1.03
N THR A 89 2.95 11.98 -0.04
CA THR A 89 2.32 11.92 1.29
C THR A 89 1.59 13.22 1.63
N PHE A 90 0.82 13.71 0.67
CA PHE A 90 -0.04 14.88 0.81
C PHE A 90 -1.41 14.64 0.17
N HIS A 91 -2.36 15.52 0.48
CA HIS A 91 -3.70 15.58 -0.08
C HIS A 91 -3.86 16.80 -0.98
N GLY A 92 -4.69 16.65 -2.01
CA GLY A 92 -5.16 17.74 -2.86
C GLY A 92 -4.08 18.47 -3.66
N SER A 93 -4.52 19.48 -4.41
CA SER A 93 -3.65 20.34 -5.23
C SER A 93 -2.78 21.28 -4.39
N CYS A 94 -3.26 21.68 -3.20
CA CYS A 94 -2.52 22.52 -2.24
C CYS A 94 -1.41 21.77 -1.49
N LYS A 95 -1.23 20.47 -1.74
CA LYS A 95 -0.17 19.63 -1.14
C LYS A 95 -0.17 19.63 0.39
N ARG A 96 -1.36 19.59 1.01
CA ARG A 96 -1.49 19.49 2.47
C ARG A 96 -0.90 18.16 2.95
N PRO A 97 0.10 18.12 3.84
CA PRO A 97 0.69 16.86 4.32
C PRO A 97 -0.34 15.92 4.93
N ILE A 98 -0.12 14.62 4.76
CA ILE A 98 -0.76 13.61 5.60
C ILE A 98 -0.16 13.72 7.01
N THR A 99 -1.02 13.82 8.00
CA THR A 99 -0.65 13.95 9.42
C THR A 99 -1.31 12.85 10.26
N ARG A 100 -0.92 12.76 11.53
CA ARG A 100 -1.53 11.84 12.51
C ARG A 100 -3.02 12.09 12.73
N HIS A 101 -3.51 13.28 12.38
CA HIS A 101 -4.94 13.58 12.47
C HIS A 101 -5.72 12.98 11.30
N ASP A 102 -5.08 12.81 10.14
CA ASP A 102 -5.69 12.25 8.94
C ASP A 102 -5.79 10.71 9.03
N ALA A 103 -4.68 10.05 9.36
CA ALA A 103 -4.58 8.59 9.44
C ALA A 103 -3.53 8.13 10.46
N ASP A 104 -3.64 6.89 10.91
CA ASP A 104 -2.68 6.27 11.83
C ASP A 104 -1.57 5.57 11.07
N PHE A 105 -1.91 4.95 9.92
CA PHE A 105 -0.99 4.28 9.02
C PHE A 105 -1.19 4.70 7.56
N LEU A 106 -0.10 4.64 6.81
CA LEU A 106 -0.06 4.70 5.36
C LEU A 106 0.24 3.29 4.82
N ALA A 107 -0.69 2.72 4.08
CA ALA A 107 -0.51 1.48 3.32
C ALA A 107 -0.12 1.82 1.87
N VAL A 108 1.10 1.47 1.47
CA VAL A 108 1.58 1.72 0.10
C VAL A 108 1.70 0.41 -0.66
N PHE A 109 0.99 0.31 -1.79
CA PHE A 109 1.11 -0.81 -2.72
C PHE A 109 2.10 -0.51 -3.85
N ILE A 110 3.17 -1.29 -3.92
CA ILE A 110 4.12 -1.25 -5.04
C ILE A 110 3.63 -2.20 -6.13
N VAL A 111 2.95 -1.64 -7.13
CA VAL A 111 2.20 -2.41 -8.14
C VAL A 111 3.07 -3.44 -8.87
N PRO A 112 4.27 -3.08 -9.41
CA PRO A 112 5.06 -4.03 -10.19
C PRO A 112 5.58 -5.21 -9.38
N LEU A 113 5.75 -5.04 -8.07
CA LEU A 113 6.34 -6.03 -7.17
C LEU A 113 5.31 -6.67 -6.25
N ARG A 114 4.03 -6.28 -6.38
CA ARG A 114 2.91 -6.74 -5.54
C ARG A 114 3.22 -6.74 -4.04
N THR A 115 3.92 -5.72 -3.58
CA THR A 115 4.45 -5.62 -2.21
C THR A 115 3.81 -4.44 -1.48
N TRP A 116 3.47 -4.65 -0.21
CA TRP A 116 2.92 -3.66 0.69
C TRP A 116 3.98 -3.06 1.61
N TYR A 117 3.82 -1.78 1.91
CA TYR A 117 4.47 -1.11 3.04
C TYR A 117 3.40 -0.60 3.99
N ILE A 118 3.52 -0.97 5.27
CA ILE A 118 2.60 -0.53 6.33
C ILE A 118 3.37 0.44 7.24
N ILE A 119 3.27 1.73 6.96
CA ILE A 119 4.12 2.77 7.57
C ILE A 119 3.29 3.59 8.56
N PRO A 120 3.64 3.64 9.86
CA PRO A 120 2.96 4.52 10.80
C PRO A 120 3.13 5.99 10.39
N VAL A 121 2.05 6.77 10.35
CA VAL A 121 2.09 8.17 9.89
C VAL A 121 3.04 9.02 10.75
N ARG A 122 3.10 8.73 12.05
CA ARG A 122 4.05 9.36 13.01
C ARG A 122 5.53 9.24 12.63
N ARG A 123 5.90 8.34 11.71
CA ARG A 123 7.29 8.10 11.30
C ARG A 123 7.74 8.97 10.15
N PHE A 124 6.82 9.56 9.39
CA PHE A 124 7.16 10.42 8.28
C PHE A 124 6.50 11.79 8.35
N ALA A 125 5.33 11.94 8.98
CA ALA A 125 4.63 13.22 9.02
C ALA A 125 5.54 14.33 9.60
N PRO A 126 5.59 15.52 8.98
CA PRO A 126 4.78 16.01 7.85
C PRO A 126 5.50 15.91 6.48
N ALA A 127 6.36 14.91 6.24
CA ALA A 127 7.09 14.78 4.98
C ALA A 127 6.16 14.74 3.76
N MET A 128 6.64 15.27 2.63
CA MET A 128 5.90 15.39 1.36
C MET A 128 6.05 14.18 0.43
N GLY A 129 6.99 13.29 0.72
CA GLY A 129 7.08 12.03 0.02
C GLY A 129 8.10 11.10 0.64
N LEU A 130 7.97 9.82 0.27
CA LEU A 130 8.80 8.72 0.75
C LEU A 130 9.48 8.04 -0.43
N TRP A 131 10.70 7.58 -0.21
CA TRP A 131 11.43 6.73 -1.14
C TRP A 131 11.45 5.31 -0.62
N LEU A 132 10.99 4.37 -1.46
CA LEU A 132 10.91 2.94 -1.15
C LEU A 132 11.79 2.17 -2.13
N PHE A 133 12.47 1.15 -1.62
CA PHE A 133 13.45 0.33 -2.32
C PHE A 133 13.12 -1.17 -2.25
N PRO A 134 11.88 -1.59 -2.59
CA PRO A 134 11.45 -3.00 -2.56
C PRO A 134 12.31 -3.92 -3.42
N HIS A 135 12.86 -3.40 -4.51
CA HIS A 135 13.71 -4.10 -5.47
C HIS A 135 15.12 -4.42 -4.94
N VAL A 136 15.57 -3.76 -3.87
CA VAL A 136 16.89 -4.00 -3.27
C VAL A 136 16.75 -5.00 -2.12
N ILE A 137 17.47 -6.12 -2.23
CA ILE A 137 17.57 -7.14 -1.18
C ILE A 137 18.31 -6.53 0.02
N ALA A 138 17.77 -6.72 1.23
CA ALA A 138 18.35 -6.20 2.48
C ALA A 138 18.64 -4.68 2.48
N SER A 139 17.82 -3.90 1.77
CA SER A 139 17.96 -2.44 1.71
C SER A 139 17.92 -1.80 3.10
N ARG A 140 18.85 -0.87 3.34
CA ARG A 140 18.91 -0.03 4.55
C ARG A 140 18.08 1.25 4.42
N GLY A 141 17.20 1.33 3.41
CA GLY A 141 16.30 2.45 3.23
C GLY A 141 15.45 2.70 4.47
N ARG A 142 15.17 3.97 4.76
CA ARG A 142 14.51 4.42 6.01
C ARG A 142 13.21 3.68 6.33
N TYR A 143 12.45 3.31 5.30
CA TYR A 143 11.12 2.70 5.44
C TYR A 143 11.09 1.20 5.13
N GLU A 144 12.22 0.57 4.84
CA GLU A 144 12.28 -0.84 4.44
C GLU A 144 11.88 -1.80 5.55
N ARG A 145 12.06 -1.40 6.81
CA ARG A 145 11.53 -2.09 7.99
C ARG A 145 10.01 -2.23 8.01
N TYR A 146 9.29 -1.47 7.17
CA TYR A 146 7.82 -1.48 7.07
C TYR A 146 7.30 -2.31 5.89
N ARG A 147 8.19 -2.88 5.08
CA ARG A 147 7.83 -3.81 3.99
C ARG A 147 7.15 -5.05 4.58
N GLU A 148 5.96 -5.37 4.10
CA GLU A 148 5.09 -6.47 4.58
C GLU A 148 4.88 -6.48 6.10
N SER A 149 5.05 -5.34 6.78
CA SER A 149 4.91 -5.22 8.25
C SER A 149 3.45 -5.17 8.70
N TRP A 150 2.61 -6.08 8.20
CA TRP A 150 1.20 -6.24 8.56
C TRP A 150 1.00 -6.42 10.07
N ARG A 151 1.96 -7.05 10.76
CA ARG A 151 2.00 -7.21 12.23
C ARG A 151 1.78 -5.92 13.02
N LEU A 152 1.98 -4.75 12.42
CA LEU A 152 1.73 -3.46 13.07
C LEU A 152 0.24 -3.14 13.24
N LEU A 153 -0.63 -3.88 12.54
CA LEU A 153 -2.08 -3.74 12.59
C LEU A 153 -2.73 -4.75 13.57
N PHE A 154 -1.93 -5.52 14.32
CA PHE A 154 -2.35 -6.53 15.30
C PHE A 154 -2.06 -5.98 16.71
#